data_AF-A0A959F3Z7-F1
#
_entry.id   AF-A0A959F3Z7-F1
#
_cell.length_a   1.000
_cell.length_b   1.000
_cell.length_c   1.000
_cell.angle_alpha   90.00
_cell.angle_beta   90.00
_cell.angle_gamma   90.00
#
_symmetry.space_group_name_H-M   'P 1'
#
loop_
_entity.id
_entity.type
_entity.pdbx_description
1 polymer ?
#
loop_
_entity_poly.entity_id
_entity_poly.type
_entity_poly.pdbx_seq_one_letter_code
_entity_poly.pdbx_strand_id
1 'polypeptide(L)'
;YKEDVADQIRQTKSKYDRQEFYKSLPYKEKIRINLNIVKPYLYTKEDITNCLLHYDRLGFNSIKLSEIQHGKKHYVSFADTFGIKMPSAYANGCQTYLDTSSIIPELKTPLLLKRSCFICEETSDASIADGLKILARVFVPKKDNYGVIYSDGTIRERWV
;
A
#
# COMPACT_ATOMS: atom_id res chain seq x y z
N TYR A 1 14.15 -5.09 12.12
CA TYR A 1 14.24 -5.68 10.77
C TYR A 1 15.11 -6.94 10.84
N LYS A 2 14.71 -8.04 10.20
CA LYS A 2 15.37 -9.36 10.24
C LYS A 2 15.80 -9.76 8.81
N GLU A 3 17.08 -9.59 8.46
CA GLU A 3 17.58 -9.80 7.08
C GLU A 3 17.55 -11.28 6.67
N ASP A 4 17.80 -12.19 7.61
CA ASP A 4 17.70 -13.64 7.45
C ASP A 4 16.30 -14.07 6.99
N VAL A 5 15.27 -13.52 7.63
CA VAL A 5 13.88 -13.72 7.22
C VAL A 5 13.67 -13.18 5.81
N ALA A 6 14.15 -11.98 5.52
CA ALA A 6 13.98 -11.33 4.22
C ALA A 6 14.65 -12.10 3.07
N ASP A 7 15.80 -12.72 3.32
CA ASP A 7 16.50 -13.61 2.37
C ASP A 7 15.71 -14.89 2.10
N GLN A 8 15.07 -15.47 3.13
CA GLN A 8 14.16 -16.61 2.95
C GLN A 8 12.99 -16.27 2.02
N ILE A 9 12.38 -15.08 2.18
CA ILE A 9 11.28 -14.61 1.29
C ILE A 9 11.73 -14.60 -0.16
N ARG A 10 12.92 -14.05 -0.41
CA ARG A 10 13.44 -13.82 -1.76
C ARG A 10 14.07 -15.06 -2.38
N GLN A 11 14.20 -16.14 -1.60
CA GLN A 11 14.93 -17.36 -1.99
C GLN A 11 16.34 -17.07 -2.50
N THR A 12 16.99 -16.05 -1.94
CA THR A 12 18.34 -15.65 -2.32
C THR A 12 19.03 -15.01 -1.13
N LYS A 13 20.33 -15.31 -0.97
CA LYS A 13 21.15 -14.64 0.04
C LYS A 13 21.49 -13.25 -0.46
N SER A 14 21.22 -12.24 0.35
CA SER A 14 21.62 -10.89 0.02
C SER A 14 23.14 -10.80 0.04
N LYS A 15 23.72 -10.49 -1.12
CA LYS A 15 25.15 -10.14 -1.24
C LYS A 15 25.46 -8.76 -0.66
N TYR A 16 24.43 -7.96 -0.41
CA TYR A 16 24.52 -6.57 0.01
C TYR A 16 23.67 -6.34 1.26
N ASP A 17 24.23 -5.66 2.26
CA ASP A 17 23.46 -5.20 3.42
C ASP A 17 22.53 -4.05 2.97
N ARG A 18 21.25 -4.37 2.84
CA ARG A 18 20.24 -3.40 2.39
C ARG A 18 19.94 -2.36 3.46
N GLN A 19 20.11 -2.70 4.72
CA GLN A 19 19.86 -1.77 5.82
C GLN A 19 20.97 -0.74 5.92
N GLU A 20 22.21 -1.16 5.71
CA GLU A 20 23.34 -0.24 5.55
C GLU A 20 23.14 0.65 4.32
N PHE A 21 22.73 0.07 3.19
CA PHE A 21 22.39 0.85 1.99
C PHE A 21 21.30 1.89 2.29
N TYR A 22 20.17 1.49 2.88
CA TYR A 22 19.09 2.42 3.22
C TYR A 22 19.53 3.50 4.21
N LYS A 23 20.39 3.18 5.19
CA LYS A 23 21.00 4.17 6.09
C LYS A 23 21.85 5.17 5.33
N SER A 24 22.60 4.73 4.32
CA SER A 24 23.51 5.57 3.54
C SER A 24 22.82 6.50 2.54
N LEU A 25 21.55 6.23 2.19
CA LEU A 25 20.83 7.01 1.17
C LEU A 25 20.73 8.50 1.57
N PRO A 26 21.17 9.43 0.70
CA PRO A 26 20.92 10.85 0.89
C PRO A 26 19.46 11.20 0.53
N TYR A 27 19.00 12.38 0.96
CA TYR A 27 17.68 12.93 0.62
C TYR A 27 16.49 12.03 0.95
N LYS A 28 16.52 11.34 2.10
CA LYS A 28 15.45 10.41 2.52
C LYS A 28 14.08 11.08 2.65
N GLU A 29 14.04 12.39 2.84
CA GLU A 29 12.83 13.21 2.84
C GLU A 29 12.09 13.23 1.49
N LYS A 30 12.79 12.90 0.40
CA LYS A 30 12.24 12.82 -0.97
C LYS A 30 11.98 11.37 -1.41
N ILE A 31 12.34 10.39 -0.58
CA ILE A 31 12.26 8.97 -0.91
C ILE A 31 11.08 8.36 -0.17
N ARG A 32 10.28 7.57 -0.90
CA ARG A 32 9.18 6.79 -0.34
C ARG A 32 9.55 5.31 -0.29
N ILE A 33 9.43 4.71 0.89
CA ILE A 33 9.60 3.27 1.08
C ILE A 33 8.28 2.57 0.78
N ASN A 34 8.32 1.59 -0.13
CA ASN A 34 7.15 0.76 -0.46
C ASN A 34 7.31 -0.63 0.18
N LEU A 35 6.32 -1.05 0.95
CA LEU A 35 6.28 -2.33 1.67
C LEU A 35 5.02 -3.10 1.29
N ASN A 36 5.10 -4.42 1.33
CA ASN A 36 3.96 -5.30 1.13
C ASN A 36 3.70 -6.11 2.41
N ILE A 37 2.44 -6.14 2.86
CA ILE A 37 1.97 -7.00 3.96
C ILE A 37 1.73 -8.40 3.40
N VAL A 38 2.40 -9.41 3.94
CA VAL A 38 2.41 -10.77 3.38
C VAL A 38 2.74 -11.83 4.43
N LYS A 39 1.94 -12.91 4.49
CA LYS A 39 2.26 -14.07 5.35
C LYS A 39 3.37 -14.94 4.75
N PRO A 40 4.24 -15.56 5.57
CA PRO A 40 4.30 -15.48 7.04
C PRO A 40 5.30 -14.42 7.56
N TYR A 41 5.52 -13.32 6.84
CA TYR A 41 6.69 -12.47 7.08
C TYR A 41 6.38 -11.10 7.68
N LEU A 42 5.41 -10.39 7.11
CA LEU A 42 4.97 -9.09 7.57
C LEU A 42 3.47 -9.14 7.69
N TYR A 43 2.97 -9.80 8.74
CA TYR A 43 1.54 -10.13 8.84
C TYR A 43 0.94 -9.99 10.24
N THR A 44 1.76 -9.92 11.28
CA THR A 44 1.27 -9.62 12.63
C THR A 44 1.29 -8.12 12.88
N LYS A 45 0.49 -7.66 13.84
CA LYS A 45 0.49 -6.26 14.30
C LYS A 45 1.91 -5.82 14.71
N GLU A 46 2.62 -6.69 15.42
CA GLU A 46 3.98 -6.43 15.88
C GLU A 46 4.97 -6.33 14.71
N ASP A 47 4.93 -7.26 13.75
CA ASP A 47 5.83 -7.22 12.59
C ASP A 47 5.65 -5.93 11.79
N ILE A 48 4.39 -5.57 11.50
CA ILE A 48 4.06 -4.37 10.73
C ILE A 48 4.53 -3.13 11.49
N THR A 49 4.20 -3.02 12.78
CA THR A 49 4.59 -1.88 13.62
C THR A 49 6.11 -1.72 13.68
N ASN A 50 6.83 -2.80 13.98
CA ASN A 50 8.29 -2.79 14.06
C ASN A 50 8.96 -2.43 12.73
N CYS A 51 8.37 -2.87 11.60
CA CYS A 51 8.87 -2.54 10.27
C CYS A 51 8.65 -1.05 9.95
N LEU A 52 7.46 -0.51 10.23
CA LEU A 52 7.16 0.90 9.99
C LEU A 52 8.05 1.82 10.85
N LEU A 53 8.15 1.54 12.15
CA LEU A 53 9.00 2.31 13.07
C LEU A 53 10.49 2.20 12.71
N HIS A 54 10.92 1.07 12.13
CA HIS A 54 12.29 0.94 11.64
C HIS A 54 12.59 1.95 10.53
N TYR A 55 11.74 2.06 9.51
CA TYR A 55 11.97 3.02 8.42
C TYR A 55 11.73 4.48 8.84
N ASP A 56 10.81 4.72 9.77
CA ASP A 56 10.64 6.03 10.41
C ASP A 56 11.92 6.50 11.11
N ARG A 57 12.53 5.63 11.95
CA ARG A 57 13.81 5.91 12.62
C ARG A 57 14.99 6.08 11.67
N LEU A 58 14.93 5.50 10.48
CA LEU A 58 15.94 5.73 9.43
C LEU A 58 15.83 7.11 8.77
N GLY A 59 14.76 7.88 9.06
CA GLY A 59 14.56 9.24 8.56
C GLY A 59 13.81 9.32 7.24
N PHE A 60 13.12 8.26 6.81
CA PHE A 60 12.24 8.34 5.63
C PHE A 60 10.97 9.12 5.97
N ASN A 61 10.58 10.05 5.10
CA ASN A 61 9.42 10.92 5.31
C ASN A 61 8.15 10.44 4.58
N SER A 62 8.19 9.27 3.94
CA SER A 62 7.00 8.66 3.34
C SER A 62 7.11 7.14 3.32
N ILE A 63 6.10 6.47 3.85
CA ILE A 63 5.99 5.01 3.79
C ILE A 63 4.67 4.66 3.11
N LYS A 64 4.72 3.76 2.13
CA LYS A 64 3.56 3.14 1.52
C LYS A 64 3.52 1.68 1.88
N LEU A 65 2.43 1.27 2.51
CA LEU A 65 2.18 -0.11 2.88
C LEU A 65 1.08 -0.67 1.98
N SER A 66 1.31 -1.82 1.35
CA SER A 66 0.35 -2.40 0.41
C SER A 66 -0.07 -3.80 0.84
N GLU A 67 -1.36 -4.07 0.80
CA GLU A 67 -1.90 -5.42 0.87
C GLU A 67 -1.65 -6.10 -0.48
N ILE A 68 -1.27 -7.38 -0.45
CA ILE A 68 -1.14 -8.16 -1.68
C ILE A 68 -2.52 -8.46 -2.28
N GLN A 69 -2.54 -8.75 -3.58
CA GLN A 69 -3.73 -9.11 -4.35
C GLN A 69 -3.58 -10.54 -4.85
N HIS A 70 -4.71 -11.22 -5.11
CA HIS A 70 -4.76 -12.57 -5.68
C HIS A 70 -3.93 -13.59 -4.89
N GLY A 71 -3.96 -13.48 -3.56
CA GLY A 71 -2.98 -14.11 -2.70
C GLY A 71 -3.58 -14.75 -1.47
N LYS A 72 -4.77 -15.38 -1.54
CA LYS A 72 -5.55 -15.90 -0.40
C LYS A 72 -4.73 -16.49 0.75
N LYS A 73 -3.76 -17.36 0.47
CA LYS A 73 -2.90 -17.99 1.50
C LYS A 73 -1.97 -17.00 2.20
N HIS A 74 -1.54 -15.97 1.48
CA HIS A 74 -0.57 -14.98 1.89
C HIS A 74 -1.19 -13.64 2.27
N TYR A 75 -2.48 -13.45 1.97
CA TYR A 75 -3.21 -12.21 2.16
C TYR A 75 -3.38 -11.87 3.64
N VAL A 76 -3.29 -10.57 3.90
CA VAL A 76 -3.43 -9.95 5.20
C VAL A 76 -4.11 -8.62 5.00
N SER A 77 -5.22 -8.41 5.72
CA SER A 77 -5.88 -7.12 5.83
C SER A 77 -5.21 -6.31 6.94
N PHE A 78 -4.78 -5.10 6.63
CA PHE A 78 -4.27 -4.17 7.63
C PHE A 78 -5.36 -3.82 8.65
N ALA A 79 -6.58 -3.59 8.17
CA ALA A 79 -7.71 -3.24 9.00
C ALA A 79 -7.99 -4.31 10.07
N ASP A 80 -8.00 -5.57 9.66
CA ASP A 80 -8.23 -6.70 10.57
C ASP A 80 -7.06 -6.90 11.53
N THR A 81 -5.82 -6.73 11.04
CA THR A 81 -4.60 -6.89 11.86
C THR A 81 -4.53 -5.85 12.98
N PHE A 82 -4.99 -4.63 12.73
CA PHE A 82 -4.99 -3.55 13.72
C PHE A 82 -6.33 -3.37 14.44
N GLY A 83 -7.36 -4.16 14.09
CA GLY A 83 -8.69 -4.09 14.69
C GLY A 83 -9.44 -2.79 14.40
N ILE A 84 -9.18 -2.17 13.24
CA ILE A 84 -9.79 -0.89 12.85
C ILE A 84 -10.86 -1.11 11.78
N LYS A 85 -11.89 -0.27 11.79
CA LYS A 85 -12.91 -0.25 10.73
C LYS A 85 -12.50 0.74 9.65
N MET A 86 -12.52 0.29 8.40
CA MET A 86 -12.25 1.14 7.25
C MET A 86 -13.35 0.98 6.20
N PRO A 87 -13.69 2.05 5.46
CA PRO A 87 -14.70 1.97 4.41
C PRO A 87 -14.17 1.14 3.23
N SER A 88 -15.05 0.57 2.41
CA SER A 88 -14.62 -0.30 1.31
C SER A 88 -13.61 0.38 0.38
N ALA A 89 -12.52 -0.34 0.08
CA ALA A 89 -11.47 0.11 -0.82
C ALA A 89 -11.95 0.27 -2.26
N TYR A 90 -12.91 -0.55 -2.71
CA TYR A 90 -13.47 -0.39 -4.06
C TYR A 90 -14.31 0.88 -4.17
N ALA A 91 -15.25 1.09 -3.23
CA ALA A 91 -16.09 2.27 -3.21
C ALA A 91 -15.31 3.59 -3.00
N ASN A 92 -14.37 3.60 -2.06
CA ASN A 92 -13.74 4.83 -1.56
C ASN A 92 -12.30 5.04 -2.02
N GLY A 93 -11.80 4.16 -2.88
CA GLY A 93 -10.43 4.22 -3.39
C GLY A 93 -9.49 3.28 -2.64
N CYS A 94 -8.60 2.65 -3.41
CA CYS A 94 -7.68 1.65 -2.88
C CYS A 94 -6.49 2.25 -2.14
N GLN A 95 -6.24 3.56 -2.22
CA GLN A 95 -5.13 4.24 -1.55
C GLN A 95 -5.66 5.31 -0.61
N THR A 96 -5.19 5.30 0.64
CA THR A 96 -5.65 6.21 1.69
C THR A 96 -4.49 6.56 2.59
N TYR A 97 -4.28 7.85 2.86
CA TYR A 97 -3.38 8.27 3.93
C TYR A 97 -4.05 7.97 5.27
N LEU A 98 -3.36 7.22 6.12
CA LEU A 98 -3.83 6.88 7.45
C LEU A 98 -3.34 7.90 8.46
N ASP A 99 -4.26 8.34 9.32
CA ASP A 99 -3.87 8.92 10.60
C ASP A 99 -3.44 7.79 11.53
N THR A 100 -2.13 7.67 11.72
CA THR A 100 -1.53 6.60 12.53
C THR A 100 -1.44 6.94 14.00
N SER A 101 -1.76 8.17 14.42
CA SER A 101 -1.64 8.62 15.81
C SER A 101 -2.42 7.75 16.80
N SER A 102 -3.57 7.21 16.37
CA SER A 102 -4.43 6.33 17.17
C SER A 102 -4.06 4.84 17.09
N ILE A 103 -3.19 4.45 16.14
CA ILE A 103 -2.90 3.04 15.81
C ILE A 103 -1.47 2.68 16.19
N ILE A 104 -0.51 3.54 15.80
CA ILE A 104 0.92 3.48 16.09
C ILE A 104 1.36 4.91 16.47
N PRO A 105 1.18 5.33 17.73
CA PRO A 105 1.42 6.71 18.16
C PRO A 105 2.88 7.18 17.95
N GLU A 106 3.83 6.25 17.96
CA GLU A 106 5.26 6.55 17.80
C GLU A 106 5.65 6.82 16.34
N LEU A 107 4.79 6.46 15.37
CA LEU A 107 5.06 6.67 13.96
C LEU A 107 4.79 8.12 13.57
N LYS A 108 5.84 8.84 13.19
CA LYS A 108 5.75 10.26 12.78
C LYS A 108 5.57 10.39 11.28
N THR A 109 6.13 9.45 10.53
CA THR A 109 6.09 9.46 9.07
C THR A 109 4.69 9.13 8.53
N PRO A 110 4.16 9.94 7.60
CA PRO A 110 2.88 9.66 6.95
C PRO A 110 2.84 8.29 6.29
N LEU A 111 1.79 7.52 6.61
CA LEU A 111 1.56 6.18 6.08
C LEU A 111 0.48 6.21 4.99
N LEU A 112 0.86 5.85 3.77
CA LEU A 112 -0.06 5.61 2.67
C LEU A 112 -0.41 4.11 2.62
N LEU A 113 -1.64 3.74 2.99
CA LEU A 113 -2.11 2.37 2.89
C LEU A 113 -2.74 2.12 1.51
N LYS A 114 -2.24 1.12 0.79
CA LYS A 114 -2.85 0.58 -0.43
C LYS A 114 -3.55 -0.74 -0.09
N ARG A 115 -4.88 -0.72 -0.10
CA ARG A 115 -5.72 -1.85 0.27
C ARG A 115 -6.17 -2.67 -0.94
N SER A 116 -6.37 -3.95 -0.71
CA SER A 116 -7.07 -4.84 -1.64
C SER A 116 -8.58 -4.71 -1.45
N CYS A 117 -9.34 -5.03 -2.50
CA CYS A 117 -10.81 -5.03 -2.46
C CYS A 117 -11.33 -6.38 -2.92
N PHE A 118 -12.63 -6.63 -2.74
CA PHE A 118 -13.29 -7.89 -3.09
C PHE A 118 -13.11 -8.33 -4.55
N ILE A 119 -12.80 -7.41 -5.48
CA ILE A 119 -12.51 -7.75 -6.89
C ILE A 119 -11.15 -8.43 -7.03
N CYS A 120 -10.18 -8.03 -6.21
CA CYS A 120 -8.79 -8.50 -6.33
C CYS A 120 -8.40 -9.51 -5.25
N GLU A 121 -9.20 -9.66 -4.20
CA GLU A 121 -8.95 -10.60 -3.12
C GLU A 121 -10.24 -11.30 -2.70
N GLU A 122 -10.25 -12.62 -2.87
CA GLU A 122 -11.43 -13.48 -2.68
C GLU A 122 -11.88 -13.54 -1.21
N THR A 123 -11.00 -13.21 -0.26
CA THR A 123 -11.35 -13.19 1.17
C THR A 123 -11.98 -11.88 1.61
N SER A 124 -12.07 -10.88 0.74
CA SER A 124 -12.70 -9.60 1.06
C SER A 124 -14.16 -9.58 0.61
N ASP A 125 -15.05 -9.14 1.50
CA ASP A 125 -16.47 -9.01 1.20
C ASP A 125 -16.79 -7.71 0.45
N ALA A 126 -17.81 -7.78 -0.40
CA ALA A 126 -18.40 -6.59 -1.02
C ALA A 126 -19.31 -5.87 -0.02
N SER A 127 -19.26 -4.54 -0.01
CA SER A 127 -20.14 -3.69 0.79
C SER A 127 -21.31 -3.14 -0.04
N ILE A 128 -22.36 -2.66 0.63
CA ILE A 128 -23.49 -1.96 -0.01
C ILE A 128 -22.99 -0.77 -0.86
N ALA A 129 -21.98 -0.05 -0.37
CA ALA A 129 -21.37 1.07 -1.08
C ALA A 129 -20.72 0.63 -2.41
N ASP A 130 -20.20 -0.61 -2.48
CA ASP A 130 -19.64 -1.15 -3.70
C ASP A 130 -20.74 -1.42 -4.73
N GLY A 131 -21.86 -2.01 -4.30
CA GLY A 131 -23.04 -2.20 -5.13
C GLY A 131 -23.58 -0.88 -5.68
N LEU A 132 -23.74 0.13 -4.81
CA LEU A 132 -24.17 1.46 -5.23
C LEU A 132 -23.20 2.09 -6.25
N LYS A 133 -21.89 1.94 -6.06
CA LYS A 133 -20.89 2.45 -7.01
C LYS A 133 -20.94 1.74 -8.35
N ILE A 134 -21.15 0.42 -8.36
CA ILE A 134 -21.31 -0.37 -9.59
C ILE A 134 -22.56 0.09 -10.34
N LEU A 135 -23.71 0.21 -9.64
CA LEU A 135 -24.96 0.68 -10.24
C LEU A 135 -24.82 2.10 -10.79
N ALA A 136 -24.23 3.01 -10.01
CA ALA A 136 -23.98 4.38 -10.47
C ALA A 136 -23.13 4.40 -11.74
N ARG A 137 -22.14 3.51 -11.90
CA ARG A 137 -21.35 3.42 -13.14
C ARG A 137 -22.13 2.93 -14.35
N VAL A 138 -23.22 2.17 -14.16
CA VAL A 138 -24.10 1.76 -15.27
C VAL A 138 -24.91 2.96 -15.78
N PHE A 139 -25.35 3.85 -14.89
CA PHE A 139 -26.22 4.97 -15.24
C PHE A 139 -25.48 6.29 -15.48
N VAL A 140 -24.27 6.46 -14.95
CA VAL A 140 -23.48 7.68 -15.11
C VAL A 140 -22.43 7.45 -16.20
N PRO A 141 -22.58 8.08 -17.39
CA PRO A 141 -21.58 7.97 -18.44
C PRO A 141 -20.23 8.50 -17.95
N LYS A 142 -19.17 7.79 -18.35
CA LYS A 142 -17.81 8.14 -17.98
C LYS A 142 -17.43 9.47 -18.64
N LYS A 143 -17.24 10.53 -17.84
CA LYS A 143 -16.61 11.78 -18.31
C LYS A 143 -15.10 11.60 -18.24
N ASP A 144 -14.46 11.38 -19.38
CA ASP A 144 -13.01 11.38 -19.47
C ASP A 144 -12.53 12.84 -19.49
N ASN A 145 -12.10 13.35 -18.34
CA ASN A 145 -11.63 14.73 -18.18
C ASN A 145 -10.09 14.83 -18.26
N TYR A 146 -9.44 14.05 -19.13
CA TYR A 146 -7.97 14.09 -19.27
C TYR A 146 -7.54 14.33 -20.71
N GLY A 147 -6.49 15.13 -20.87
CA GLY A 147 -5.80 15.33 -22.14
C GLY A 147 -4.48 14.58 -22.15
N VAL A 148 -4.18 13.89 -23.25
CA VAL A 148 -2.90 13.26 -23.54
C VAL A 148 -2.08 14.24 -24.38
N ILE A 149 -0.91 14.62 -23.88
CA ILE A 149 0.08 15.41 -24.63
C ILE A 149 1.06 14.43 -25.27
N TYR A 150 1.13 14.43 -26.60
CA TYR A 150 2.07 13.60 -27.36
C TYR A 150 3.43 14.30 -27.49
N SER A 151 4.44 13.54 -27.89
CA SER A 151 5.80 14.04 -28.10
C SER A 151 5.87 15.14 -29.17
N ASP A 152 4.90 15.21 -30.07
CA ASP A 152 4.76 16.27 -31.08
C ASP A 152 4.04 17.53 -30.54
N GLY A 153 3.70 17.56 -29.25
CA GLY A 153 2.99 18.66 -28.60
C GLY A 153 1.49 18.67 -28.85
N THR A 154 0.92 17.70 -29.56
CA THR A 154 -0.53 17.63 -29.77
C THR A 154 -1.23 17.19 -28.49
N ILE A 155 -2.39 17.81 -28.22
CA ILE A 155 -3.26 17.45 -27.11
C ILE A 155 -4.46 16.68 -27.68
N ARG A 156 -4.71 15.48 -27.17
CA ARG A 156 -5.91 14.68 -27.50
C ARG A 156 -6.67 14.33 -26.23
N GLU A 157 -7.97 14.16 -26.33
CA GLU A 157 -8.83 13.74 -25.20
C GLU A 157 -8.66 12.25 -24.83
N ARG A 158 -7.84 11.50 -25.57
CA ARG A 158 -7.60 10.07 -25.38
C ARG A 158 -6.26 9.61 -25.95
N TRP A 159 -5.82 8.45 -25.50
CA TRP A 159 -4.74 7.69 -26.14
C TRP A 159 -5.18 7.28 -27.55
N VAL A 160 -4.35 7.60 -28.55
CA VAL A 160 -4.48 7.26 -29.97
C VAL A 160 -3.49 6.15 -30.27
#